data_AF-A0A942D0N8-F1
#
_entry.id   AF-A0A942D0N8-F1
#
_cell.length_a   1.000
_cell.length_b   1.000
_cell.length_c   1.000
_cell.angle_alpha   90.00
_cell.angle_beta   90.00
_cell.angle_gamma   90.00
#
_symmetry.space_group_name_H-M   'P 1'
#
loop_
_entity.id
_entity.type
_entity.pdbx_description
1 polymer ?
#
loop_
_entity_poly.entity_id
_entity_poly.type
_entity_poly.pdbx_seq_one_letter_code
_entity_poly.pdbx_strand_id
1 'polypeptide(L)'
;MASTATLFDADAASYTGTVEVLGVIFRAEDDGYAVLEVQETEGGDGFALVGPVAHLDAGDRAEVSGEWQTHSRYGRQLRAQGALPLDPADREGRIAYLTTLRHIGKARAEKLVDRHGEGVLRAIAEDPHGVFSSLSGIGPDQAAAATESWHASRAVRDLHVQLAPHGLAHLAAPIHAKYGERSMVVLHEDPYRLTEVSGVGFARADKIALAADVPPESSRRAQAAAVYALAEAEQQGNTNLPLAELARRSARLLGLAPDPEVLA
;
A
#
# COMPACT_ATOMS: atom_id res chain seq x y z
N MET A 1 14.60 -0.64 -23.17
CA MET A 1 13.26 -1.26 -23.02
C MET A 1 13.32 -2.08 -21.75
N ALA A 2 12.93 -1.47 -20.63
CA ALA A 2 12.94 -2.13 -19.33
C ALA A 2 11.76 -3.10 -19.28
N SER A 3 12.05 -4.36 -18.99
CA SER A 3 11.05 -5.40 -18.76
C SER A 3 10.30 -5.03 -17.47
N THR A 4 9.06 -4.60 -17.59
CA THR A 4 8.12 -4.54 -16.46
C THR A 4 8.02 -5.96 -15.92
N ALA A 5 8.56 -6.22 -14.72
CA ALA A 5 8.33 -7.47 -14.04
C ALA A 5 6.82 -7.60 -13.83
N THR A 6 6.18 -8.48 -14.58
CA THR A 6 4.83 -8.94 -14.27
C THR A 6 4.89 -9.56 -12.88
N LEU A 7 3.86 -9.30 -12.07
CA LEU A 7 3.67 -9.86 -10.72
C LEU A 7 3.63 -11.43 -10.70
N PHE A 8 3.85 -12.08 -11.84
CA PHE A 8 3.33 -13.40 -12.19
C PHE A 8 4.44 -14.26 -12.80
N ASP A 9 5.05 -15.10 -11.98
CA ASP A 9 5.50 -16.43 -12.43
C ASP A 9 4.38 -17.39 -11.98
N ALA A 10 3.49 -17.76 -12.91
CA ALA A 10 2.26 -18.47 -12.60
C ALA A 10 2.46 -20.00 -12.68
N ASP A 11 2.35 -20.69 -11.54
CA ASP A 11 2.09 -22.12 -11.47
C ASP A 11 0.61 -22.41 -11.78
N ALA A 12 0.28 -23.63 -12.23
CA ALA A 12 -1.08 -24.04 -12.65
C ALA A 12 -2.18 -23.96 -11.57
N ALA A 13 -1.84 -23.69 -10.31
CA ALA A 13 -2.78 -23.48 -9.20
C ALA A 13 -3.02 -21.99 -8.86
N SER A 14 -2.33 -21.08 -9.55
CA SER A 14 -2.44 -19.64 -9.33
C SER A 14 -3.58 -19.02 -10.16
N TYR A 15 -4.39 -18.20 -9.50
CA TYR A 15 -5.33 -17.31 -10.17
C TYR A 15 -4.69 -15.93 -10.31
N THR A 16 -4.86 -15.31 -11.48
CA THR A 16 -4.59 -13.90 -11.71
C THR A 16 -5.76 -13.32 -12.49
N GLY A 17 -6.29 -12.20 -12.04
CA GLY A 17 -7.39 -11.54 -12.74
C GLY A 17 -7.78 -10.20 -12.14
N THR A 18 -8.62 -9.47 -12.86
CA THR A 18 -9.20 -8.21 -12.38
C THR A 18 -10.53 -8.47 -11.69
N VAL A 19 -10.68 -7.92 -10.50
CA VAL A 19 -11.92 -8.03 -9.71
C VAL A 19 -12.42 -6.65 -9.30
N GLU A 20 -13.72 -6.56 -9.06
CA GLU A 20 -14.40 -5.46 -8.39
C GLU A 20 -14.83 -5.90 -6.99
N VAL A 21 -14.64 -5.05 -5.99
CA VAL A 21 -15.02 -5.33 -4.61
C VAL A 21 -16.50 -4.97 -4.43
N LEU A 22 -17.34 -5.98 -4.19
CA LEU A 22 -18.76 -5.79 -3.90
C LEU A 22 -19.00 -5.35 -2.45
N GLY A 23 -18.17 -5.84 -1.52
CA GLY A 23 -18.33 -5.55 -0.10
C GLY A 23 -17.17 -6.02 0.77
N VAL A 24 -17.08 -5.43 1.97
CA VAL A 24 -16.10 -5.81 2.99
C VAL A 24 -16.81 -6.66 4.05
N ILE A 25 -16.45 -7.95 4.14
CA ILE A 25 -17.01 -8.89 5.12
C ILE A 25 -16.28 -8.75 6.47
N PHE A 26 -14.96 -8.62 6.42
CA PHE A 26 -14.11 -8.51 7.61
C PHE A 26 -12.83 -7.73 7.29
N ARG A 27 -12.32 -6.97 8.25
CA ARG A 27 -11.02 -6.28 8.18
C ARG A 27 -10.35 -6.35 9.55
N ALA A 28 -9.12 -6.86 9.58
CA ALA A 28 -8.26 -6.83 10.75
C ALA A 28 -7.61 -5.45 10.89
N GLU A 29 -7.26 -5.06 12.11
CA GLU A 29 -6.69 -3.73 12.40
C GLU A 29 -5.18 -3.64 12.11
N ASP A 30 -4.43 -4.76 12.18
CA ASP A 30 -2.97 -4.69 12.40
C ASP A 30 -2.07 -5.19 11.25
N ASP A 31 -2.56 -6.10 10.40
CA ASP A 31 -1.74 -6.81 9.39
C ASP A 31 -2.25 -6.66 7.96
N GLY A 32 -3.28 -5.83 7.77
CA GLY A 32 -3.92 -5.63 6.48
C GLY A 32 -4.73 -6.84 6.01
N TYR A 33 -4.98 -7.83 6.88
CA TYR A 33 -5.83 -8.95 6.54
C TYR A 33 -7.29 -8.50 6.40
N ALA A 34 -7.92 -8.88 5.29
CA ALA A 34 -9.35 -8.67 5.10
C ALA A 34 -9.99 -9.86 4.38
N VAL A 35 -11.31 -9.95 4.52
CA VAL A 35 -12.19 -10.83 3.74
C VAL A 35 -13.12 -9.93 2.95
N LEU A 36 -12.99 -9.96 1.63
CA LEU A 36 -13.76 -9.16 0.70
C LEU A 36 -14.65 -10.06 -0.14
N GLU A 37 -15.85 -9.59 -0.45
CA GLU A 37 -16.66 -10.16 -1.51
C GLU A 37 -16.30 -9.46 -2.81
N VAL A 38 -15.88 -10.24 -3.81
CA VAL A 38 -15.43 -9.69 -5.09
C VAL A 38 -16.08 -10.40 -6.26
N GLN A 39 -16.12 -9.72 -7.41
CA GLN A 39 -16.59 -10.28 -8.67
C GLN A 39 -15.57 -10.03 -9.77
N GLU A 40 -15.34 -11.02 -10.64
CA GLU A 40 -14.51 -10.83 -11.83
C GLU A 40 -15.14 -9.80 -12.78
N THR A 41 -14.35 -8.84 -13.26
CA THR A 41 -14.87 -7.77 -14.12
C THR A 41 -15.30 -8.26 -15.51
N GLU A 42 -14.97 -9.49 -15.90
CA GLU A 42 -15.37 -10.12 -17.17
C GLU A 42 -16.66 -10.95 -17.07
N GLY A 43 -17.46 -10.76 -16.01
CA GLY A 43 -18.74 -11.43 -15.84
C GLY A 43 -18.66 -12.84 -15.24
N GLY A 44 -17.57 -13.12 -14.51
CA GLY A 44 -17.39 -14.36 -13.76
C GLY A 44 -18.20 -14.40 -12.46
N ASP A 45 -18.17 -15.56 -11.81
CA ASP A 45 -18.81 -15.78 -10.52
C ASP A 45 -18.13 -14.94 -9.43
N GLY A 46 -18.93 -14.46 -8.47
CA GLY A 46 -18.41 -13.82 -7.27
C GLY A 46 -17.71 -14.81 -6.34
N PHE A 47 -16.68 -14.37 -5.64
CA PHE A 47 -15.95 -15.19 -4.67
C PHE A 47 -15.42 -14.37 -3.49
N ALA A 48 -15.05 -15.06 -2.42
CA ALA A 48 -14.39 -14.46 -1.27
C ALA A 48 -12.89 -14.30 -1.54
N LEU A 49 -12.38 -13.07 -1.46
CA LEU A 49 -10.97 -12.73 -1.51
C LEU A 49 -10.44 -12.55 -0.08
N VAL A 50 -9.39 -13.27 0.30
CA VAL A 50 -8.81 -13.21 1.65
C VAL A 50 -7.31 -12.98 1.61
N GLY A 51 -6.77 -12.21 2.53
CA GLY A 51 -5.33 -11.94 2.61
C GLY A 51 -5.03 -10.45 2.87
N PRO A 52 -3.82 -9.97 2.53
CA PRO A 52 -3.38 -8.60 2.77
C PRO A 52 -4.02 -7.61 1.77
N VAL A 53 -5.35 -7.50 1.84
CA VAL A 53 -6.20 -6.73 0.91
C VAL A 53 -7.06 -5.68 1.60
N ALA A 54 -6.78 -5.36 2.87
CA ALA A 54 -7.55 -4.39 3.65
C ALA A 54 -7.52 -2.96 3.09
N HIS A 55 -6.61 -2.65 2.16
CA HIS A 55 -6.52 -1.37 1.49
C HIS A 55 -7.57 -1.17 0.39
N LEU A 56 -8.36 -2.20 0.05
CA LEU A 56 -9.45 -2.10 -0.91
C LEU A 56 -10.79 -1.90 -0.19
N ASP A 57 -11.60 -0.98 -0.71
CA ASP A 57 -12.96 -0.70 -0.27
C ASP A 57 -14.00 -1.12 -1.32
N ALA A 58 -15.28 -1.17 -0.93
CA ALA A 58 -16.36 -1.50 -1.86
C ALA A 58 -16.42 -0.50 -3.04
N GLY A 59 -16.56 -1.04 -4.25
CA GLY A 59 -16.46 -0.31 -5.52
C GLY A 59 -15.04 -0.19 -6.07
N ASP A 60 -14.01 -0.56 -5.31
CA ASP A 60 -12.66 -0.59 -5.85
C ASP A 60 -12.49 -1.72 -6.86
N ARG A 61 -11.68 -1.43 -7.88
CA ARG A 61 -11.18 -2.44 -8.80
C ARG A 61 -9.74 -2.76 -8.44
N ALA A 62 -9.36 -4.03 -8.55
CA ALA A 62 -7.99 -4.45 -8.33
C ALA A 62 -7.60 -5.62 -9.22
N GLU A 63 -6.34 -5.64 -9.63
CA GLU A 63 -5.71 -6.83 -10.15
C GLU A 63 -5.21 -7.66 -8.97
N VAL A 64 -5.67 -8.90 -8.87
CA VAL A 64 -5.37 -9.78 -7.74
C VAL A 64 -4.69 -11.04 -8.24
N SER A 65 -3.78 -11.56 -7.41
CA SER A 65 -3.21 -12.89 -7.59
C SER A 65 -3.23 -13.67 -6.30
N GLY A 66 -3.36 -14.98 -6.43
CA GLY A 66 -3.39 -15.85 -5.28
C GLY A 66 -3.66 -17.30 -5.61
N GLU A 67 -3.89 -18.07 -4.56
CA GLU A 67 -4.17 -19.49 -4.66
C GLU A 67 -5.58 -19.78 -4.16
N TRP A 68 -6.28 -20.66 -4.88
CA TRP A 68 -7.58 -21.15 -4.42
C TRP A 68 -7.40 -22.04 -3.20
N GLN A 69 -8.19 -21.77 -2.17
CA GLN A 69 -8.26 -22.61 -0.97
C GLN A 69 -9.72 -22.88 -0.59
N THR A 70 -9.95 -23.94 0.16
CA THR A 70 -11.27 -24.29 0.68
C THR A 70 -11.26 -24.21 2.19
N HIS A 71 -12.02 -23.27 2.75
CA HIS A 71 -12.21 -23.14 4.19
C HIS A 71 -13.34 -24.08 4.66
N SER A 72 -13.10 -24.81 5.75
CA SER A 72 -14.05 -25.82 6.26
C SER A 72 -15.45 -25.28 6.58
N ARG A 73 -15.55 -24.00 6.96
CA ARG A 73 -16.82 -23.32 7.29
C ARG A 73 -17.38 -22.43 6.18
N TYR A 74 -16.53 -21.84 5.34
CA TYR A 74 -16.92 -20.76 4.42
C TYR A 74 -16.81 -21.15 2.95
N GLY A 75 -16.29 -22.35 2.65
CA GLY A 75 -16.18 -22.85 1.29
C GLY A 75 -14.99 -22.28 0.54
N ARG A 76 -15.13 -22.16 -0.79
CA ARG A 76 -14.06 -21.77 -1.70
C ARG A 76 -13.77 -20.27 -1.57
N GLN A 77 -12.49 -19.93 -1.39
CA GLN A 77 -12.01 -18.56 -1.31
C GLN A 77 -10.65 -18.44 -2.01
N LEU A 78 -10.35 -17.26 -2.54
CA LEU A 78 -9.04 -16.95 -3.10
C LEU A 78 -8.15 -16.35 -2.02
N ARG A 79 -7.04 -17.01 -1.70
CA ARG A 79 -6.01 -16.45 -0.82
C ARG A 79 -5.11 -15.54 -1.64
N ALA A 80 -5.36 -14.24 -1.59
CA ALA A 80 -4.52 -13.24 -2.22
C ALA A 80 -3.12 -13.23 -1.59
N GLN A 81 -2.10 -13.17 -2.45
CA GLN A 81 -0.74 -12.81 -2.07
C GLN A 81 -0.61 -11.28 -1.98
N GLY A 82 -1.36 -10.56 -2.81
CA GLY A 82 -1.51 -9.11 -2.82
C GLY A 82 -2.63 -8.69 -3.77
N ALA A 83 -2.95 -7.40 -3.75
CA ALA A 83 -3.92 -6.81 -4.68
C ALA A 83 -3.44 -5.43 -5.11
N LEU A 84 -3.39 -5.21 -6.42
CA LEU A 84 -2.98 -3.96 -7.03
C LEU A 84 -4.23 -3.14 -7.39
N PRO A 85 -4.49 -2.00 -6.73
CA PRO A 85 -5.64 -1.17 -7.06
C PRO A 85 -5.57 -0.71 -8.53
N LEU A 86 -6.71 -0.70 -9.21
CA LEU A 86 -6.89 -0.21 -10.58
C LEU A 86 -7.73 1.08 -10.59
N ASP A 87 -7.58 1.88 -11.63
CA ASP A 87 -8.40 3.08 -11.78
C ASP A 87 -9.85 2.64 -12.11
N PRO A 88 -10.86 3.41 -11.68
CA PRO A 88 -12.25 3.09 -11.99
C PRO A 88 -12.49 3.11 -13.50
N ALA A 89 -13.16 2.06 -14.02
CA ALA A 89 -13.41 1.90 -15.46
C ALA A 89 -14.76 2.48 -15.91
N ASP A 90 -15.75 2.52 -15.04
CA ASP A 90 -17.10 2.93 -15.38
C ASP A 90 -17.41 4.34 -14.88
N ARG A 91 -18.59 4.85 -15.27
CA ARG A 91 -19.00 6.21 -14.91
C ARG A 91 -19.21 6.34 -13.40
N GLU A 92 -19.83 5.35 -12.78
CA GLU A 92 -20.16 5.40 -11.35
C GLU A 92 -18.90 5.33 -10.49
N GLY A 93 -17.96 4.43 -10.81
CA GLY A 93 -16.66 4.35 -10.14
C GLY A 93 -15.84 5.63 -10.26
N ARG A 94 -15.85 6.29 -11.44
CA ARG A 94 -15.19 7.61 -11.60
C ARG A 94 -15.80 8.67 -10.69
N ILE A 95 -17.13 8.71 -10.57
CA ILE A 95 -17.83 9.65 -9.69
C ILE A 95 -17.51 9.34 -8.22
N ALA A 96 -17.55 8.07 -7.83
CA ALA A 96 -17.24 7.63 -6.48
C ALA A 96 -15.81 8.03 -6.09
N TYR A 97 -14.83 7.72 -6.95
CA TYR A 97 -13.43 8.10 -6.76
C TYR A 97 -13.27 9.60 -6.59
N LEU A 98 -13.83 10.41 -7.49
CA LEU A 98 -13.72 11.87 -7.41
C LEU A 98 -14.40 12.44 -6.16
N THR A 99 -15.43 11.77 -5.63
CA THR A 99 -16.12 12.19 -4.41
C THR A 99 -15.27 12.05 -3.15
N THR A 100 -14.21 11.23 -3.21
CA THR A 100 -13.23 11.11 -2.10
C THR A 100 -12.33 12.35 -1.98
N LEU A 101 -12.24 13.17 -3.03
CA LEU A 101 -11.37 14.34 -3.04
C LEU A 101 -11.99 15.50 -2.25
N ARG A 102 -11.15 16.21 -1.48
CA ARG A 102 -11.61 17.37 -0.71
C ARG A 102 -12.29 18.40 -1.62
N HIS A 103 -13.46 18.88 -1.17
CA HIS A 103 -14.31 19.84 -1.90
C HIS A 103 -14.92 19.36 -3.22
N ILE A 104 -14.74 18.10 -3.61
CA ILE A 104 -15.39 17.53 -4.79
C ILE A 104 -16.54 16.62 -4.33
N GLY A 105 -17.73 17.20 -4.13
CA GLY A 105 -18.93 16.41 -3.85
C GLY A 105 -19.51 15.77 -5.12
N LYS A 106 -20.49 14.88 -4.95
CA LYS A 106 -21.16 14.14 -6.05
C LYS A 106 -21.52 14.99 -7.27
N ALA A 107 -22.17 16.15 -7.07
CA ALA A 107 -22.56 17.03 -8.17
C ALA A 107 -21.37 17.65 -8.93
N ARG A 108 -20.22 17.85 -8.29
CA ARG A 108 -18.99 18.33 -8.94
C ARG A 108 -18.29 17.18 -9.65
N ALA A 109 -18.23 16.01 -9.04
CA ALA A 109 -17.72 14.79 -9.65
C ALA A 109 -18.49 14.45 -10.93
N GLU A 110 -19.82 14.46 -10.90
CA GLU A 110 -20.68 14.28 -12.07
C GLU A 110 -20.34 15.27 -13.20
N LYS A 111 -20.20 16.56 -12.90
CA LYS A 111 -19.81 17.57 -13.90
C LYS A 111 -18.45 17.32 -14.53
N LEU A 112 -17.47 16.88 -13.74
CA LEU A 112 -16.15 16.53 -14.26
C LEU A 112 -16.24 15.34 -15.21
N VAL A 113 -16.97 14.30 -14.82
CA VAL A 113 -17.16 13.10 -15.64
C VAL A 113 -17.99 13.40 -16.89
N ASP A 114 -19.03 14.24 -16.81
CA ASP A 114 -19.84 14.63 -17.95
C ASP A 114 -19.03 15.45 -18.97
N ARG A 115 -18.07 16.26 -18.48
CA ARG A 115 -17.20 17.08 -19.35
C ARG A 115 -16.08 16.27 -20.00
N HIS A 116 -15.41 15.41 -19.24
CA HIS A 116 -14.18 14.74 -19.68
C HIS A 116 -14.36 13.26 -20.01
N GLY A 117 -15.53 12.69 -19.71
CA GLY A 117 -15.86 11.28 -19.94
C GLY A 117 -14.89 10.33 -19.24
N GLU A 118 -14.47 9.31 -19.97
CA GLU A 118 -13.47 8.32 -19.53
C GLU A 118 -12.09 8.95 -19.29
N GLY A 119 -11.81 10.10 -19.91
CA GLY A 119 -10.53 10.81 -19.79
C GLY A 119 -10.41 11.70 -18.55
N VAL A 120 -11.39 11.71 -17.63
CA VAL A 120 -11.43 12.65 -16.50
C VAL A 120 -10.19 12.57 -15.60
N LEU A 121 -9.74 11.37 -15.25
CA LEU A 121 -8.58 11.19 -14.37
C LEU A 121 -7.28 11.65 -15.06
N ARG A 122 -7.18 11.42 -16.37
CA ARG A 122 -6.06 11.91 -17.18
C ARG A 122 -6.06 13.43 -17.29
N ALA A 123 -7.22 14.04 -17.52
CA ALA A 123 -7.34 15.50 -17.56
C ALA A 123 -6.93 16.14 -16.22
N ILE A 124 -7.35 15.55 -15.09
CA ILE A 124 -6.92 16.01 -13.76
C ILE A 124 -5.43 15.77 -13.57
N ALA A 125 -4.86 14.66 -14.05
CA ALA A 125 -3.42 14.42 -13.95
C ALA A 125 -2.58 15.46 -14.72
N GLU A 126 -3.07 15.93 -15.88
CA GLU A 126 -2.40 16.90 -16.74
C GLU A 126 -2.43 18.32 -16.14
N ASP A 127 -3.56 18.77 -15.59
CA ASP A 127 -3.70 20.09 -14.94
C ASP A 127 -4.73 20.04 -13.79
N PRO A 128 -4.35 19.53 -12.61
CA PRO A 128 -5.31 19.32 -11.52
C PRO A 128 -5.93 20.65 -11.08
N HIS A 129 -5.08 21.66 -10.87
CA HIS A 129 -5.53 22.97 -10.38
C HIS A 129 -6.47 23.64 -11.38
N GLY A 130 -6.13 23.64 -12.68
CA GLY A 130 -7.00 24.22 -13.71
C GLY A 130 -8.31 23.47 -13.88
N VAL A 131 -8.29 22.13 -13.89
CA VAL A 131 -9.50 21.31 -13.96
C VAL A 131 -10.42 21.57 -12.78
N PHE A 132 -9.89 21.58 -11.55
CA PHE A 132 -10.72 21.86 -10.38
C PHE A 132 -11.22 23.31 -10.39
N SER A 133 -10.38 24.30 -10.68
CA SER A 133 -10.75 25.72 -10.74
C SER A 133 -11.85 26.03 -11.77
N SER A 134 -12.01 25.19 -12.78
CA SER A 134 -13.06 25.32 -13.80
C SER A 134 -14.47 24.96 -13.30
N LEU A 135 -14.60 24.43 -12.08
CA LEU A 135 -15.88 24.06 -11.48
C LEU A 135 -16.60 25.27 -10.91
N SER A 136 -17.89 25.40 -11.25
CA SER A 136 -18.74 26.45 -10.69
C SER A 136 -18.84 26.33 -9.16
N GLY A 137 -18.61 27.46 -8.48
CA GLY A 137 -18.73 27.59 -7.03
C GLY A 137 -17.54 27.06 -6.24
N ILE A 138 -16.42 26.72 -6.88
CA ILE A 138 -15.16 26.42 -6.18
C ILE A 138 -14.31 27.70 -6.14
N GLY A 139 -13.84 28.06 -4.95
CA GLY A 139 -12.87 29.15 -4.78
C GLY A 139 -11.43 28.69 -5.03
N PRO A 140 -10.47 29.62 -5.15
CA PRO A 140 -9.04 29.28 -5.36
C PRO A 140 -8.50 28.36 -4.25
N ASP A 141 -8.80 28.66 -2.98
CA ASP A 141 -8.34 27.83 -1.86
C ASP A 141 -8.94 26.42 -1.88
N GLN A 142 -10.21 26.29 -2.29
CA GLN A 142 -10.87 24.99 -2.41
C GLN A 142 -10.31 24.18 -3.58
N ALA A 143 -9.96 24.83 -4.70
CA ALA A 143 -9.31 24.19 -5.83
C ALA A 143 -7.89 23.73 -5.49
N ALA A 144 -7.14 24.53 -4.72
CA ALA A 144 -5.83 24.14 -4.20
C ALA A 144 -5.95 22.94 -3.25
N ALA A 145 -6.91 22.95 -2.32
CA ALA A 145 -7.13 21.82 -1.40
C ALA A 145 -7.59 20.53 -2.11
N ALA A 146 -8.37 20.65 -3.19
CA ALA A 146 -8.73 19.53 -4.06
C ALA A 146 -7.52 18.98 -4.83
N THR A 147 -6.66 19.88 -5.33
CA THR A 147 -5.39 19.53 -6.00
C THR A 147 -4.46 18.76 -5.07
N GLU A 148 -4.26 19.25 -3.84
CA GLU A 148 -3.46 18.55 -2.82
C GLU A 148 -4.06 17.18 -2.49
N SER A 149 -5.38 17.10 -2.33
CA SER A 149 -6.09 15.83 -2.08
C SER A 149 -5.91 14.83 -3.22
N TRP A 150 -5.89 15.31 -4.47
CA TRP A 150 -5.61 14.49 -5.64
C TRP A 150 -4.18 13.94 -5.61
N HIS A 151 -3.18 14.80 -5.38
CA HIS A 151 -1.78 14.37 -5.30
C HIS A 151 -1.55 13.37 -4.17
N ALA A 152 -2.12 13.61 -2.99
CA ALA A 152 -2.04 12.68 -1.86
C ALA A 152 -2.66 11.32 -2.20
N SER A 153 -3.84 11.31 -2.84
CA SER A 153 -4.50 10.08 -3.29
C SER A 153 -3.63 9.30 -4.29
N ARG A 154 -3.01 9.99 -5.26
CA ARG A 154 -2.08 9.36 -6.21
C ARG A 154 -0.83 8.81 -5.54
N ALA A 155 -0.23 9.56 -4.61
CA ALA A 155 0.95 9.11 -3.88
C ALA A 155 0.68 7.87 -3.02
N VAL A 156 -0.47 7.80 -2.34
CA VAL A 156 -0.89 6.60 -1.58
C VAL A 156 -1.09 5.41 -2.51
N ARG A 157 -1.67 5.63 -3.69
CA ARG A 157 -1.87 4.58 -4.70
C ARG A 157 -0.55 4.05 -5.25
N ASP A 158 0.42 4.91 -5.50
CA ASP A 158 1.77 4.50 -5.93
C ASP A 158 2.46 3.66 -4.84
N LEU A 159 2.28 4.01 -3.57
CA LEU A 159 2.76 3.20 -2.44
C LEU A 159 2.04 1.84 -2.37
N HIS A 160 0.72 1.78 -2.62
CA HIS A 160 0.02 0.48 -2.71
C HIS A 160 0.68 -0.43 -3.74
N VAL A 161 1.03 0.11 -4.91
CA VAL A 161 1.69 -0.65 -5.99
C VAL A 161 3.03 -1.21 -5.51
N GLN A 162 3.84 -0.42 -4.82
CA GLN A 162 5.15 -0.85 -4.32
C GLN A 162 5.05 -1.87 -3.17
N LEU A 163 4.05 -1.73 -2.31
CA LEU A 163 3.93 -2.50 -1.08
C LEU A 163 3.09 -3.78 -1.25
N ALA A 164 2.22 -3.85 -2.26
CA ALA A 164 1.34 -4.99 -2.52
C ALA A 164 2.10 -6.31 -2.75
N PRO A 165 3.21 -6.37 -3.53
CA PRO A 165 4.00 -7.59 -3.69
C PRO A 165 4.54 -8.16 -2.37
N HIS A 166 4.66 -7.31 -1.35
CA HIS A 166 5.16 -7.69 -0.03
C HIS A 166 4.02 -7.96 0.97
N GLY A 167 2.76 -7.89 0.56
CA GLY A 167 1.60 -8.00 1.45
C GLY A 167 1.52 -6.84 2.46
N LEU A 168 2.09 -5.68 2.12
CA LEU A 168 2.22 -4.53 3.01
C LEU A 168 1.44 -3.31 2.52
N ALA A 169 0.56 -3.47 1.52
CA ALA A 169 -0.22 -2.37 0.93
C ALA A 169 -1.00 -1.56 1.97
N HIS A 170 -1.52 -2.20 3.02
CA HIS A 170 -2.20 -1.51 4.12
C HIS A 170 -1.35 -0.42 4.82
N LEU A 171 -0.02 -0.44 4.68
CA LEU A 171 0.88 0.58 5.25
C LEU A 171 1.01 1.84 4.40
N ALA A 172 0.50 1.87 3.16
CA ALA A 172 0.68 3.00 2.26
C ALA A 172 0.15 4.31 2.84
N ALA A 173 -1.08 4.33 3.36
CA ALA A 173 -1.65 5.52 3.97
C ALA A 173 -0.89 5.96 5.25
N PRO A 174 -0.55 5.06 6.21
CA PRO A 174 0.32 5.41 7.33
C PRO A 174 1.69 5.97 6.93
N ILE A 175 2.33 5.39 5.91
CA ILE A 175 3.64 5.85 5.40
C ILE A 175 3.48 7.25 4.80
N HIS A 176 2.47 7.46 3.96
CA HIS A 176 2.18 8.76 3.36
C HIS A 176 1.84 9.82 4.42
N ALA A 177 1.07 9.46 5.44
CA ALA A 177 0.76 10.37 6.54
C ALA A 177 2.03 10.84 7.28
N LYS A 178 3.05 10.00 7.37
CA LYS A 178 4.32 10.33 8.05
C LYS A 178 5.29 11.10 7.16
N TYR A 179 5.48 10.68 5.90
CA TYR A 179 6.54 11.18 5.02
C TYR A 179 6.05 12.05 3.87
N GLY A 180 4.74 12.13 3.63
CA GLY A 180 4.13 12.89 2.54
C GLY A 180 4.74 12.54 1.18
N GLU A 181 5.12 13.54 0.40
CA GLU A 181 5.76 13.38 -0.91
C GLU A 181 7.10 12.62 -0.84
N ARG A 182 7.76 12.57 0.32
CA ARG A 182 9.02 11.83 0.50
C ARG A 182 8.82 10.33 0.70
N SER A 183 7.59 9.84 0.76
CA SER A 183 7.29 8.44 1.07
C SER A 183 8.00 7.46 0.14
N MET A 184 7.93 7.70 -1.17
CA MET A 184 8.60 6.87 -2.17
C MET A 184 10.13 6.91 -2.02
N VAL A 185 10.69 8.10 -1.77
CA VAL A 185 12.13 8.27 -1.56
C VAL A 185 12.59 7.48 -0.34
N VAL A 186 11.86 7.59 0.78
CA VAL A 186 12.17 6.83 2.01
C VAL A 186 12.08 5.33 1.77
N LEU A 187 11.03 4.88 1.08
CA LEU A 187 10.81 3.47 0.79
C LEU A 187 11.94 2.83 -0.02
N HIS A 188 12.57 3.58 -0.95
CA HIS A 188 13.68 3.06 -1.77
C HIS A 188 15.06 3.35 -1.19
N GLU A 189 15.31 4.55 -0.69
CA GLU A 189 16.64 4.95 -0.24
C GLU A 189 16.97 4.49 1.17
N ASP A 190 15.98 4.48 2.08
CA ASP A 190 16.16 4.10 3.49
C ASP A 190 14.93 3.40 4.10
N PRO A 191 14.60 2.17 3.64
CA PRO A 191 13.40 1.45 4.07
C PRO A 191 13.34 1.21 5.58
N TYR A 192 14.48 1.18 6.28
CA TYR A 192 14.51 1.00 7.74
C TYR A 192 13.91 2.19 8.50
N ARG A 193 13.81 3.39 7.91
CA ARG A 193 13.08 4.50 8.55
C ARG A 193 11.60 4.20 8.69
N LEU A 194 11.06 3.29 7.87
CA LEU A 194 9.67 2.88 8.00
C LEU A 194 9.37 2.33 9.40
N THR A 195 10.35 1.89 10.20
CA THR A 195 10.12 1.48 11.60
C THR A 195 9.63 2.61 12.50
N GLU A 196 9.78 3.86 12.08
CA GLU A 196 9.22 5.01 12.77
C GLU A 196 7.69 5.16 12.50
N VAL A 197 7.11 4.41 11.56
CA VAL A 197 5.66 4.39 11.27
C VAL A 197 4.99 3.41 12.22
N SER A 198 3.88 3.83 12.84
CA SER A 198 3.11 2.95 13.73
C SER A 198 2.69 1.67 13.01
N GLY A 199 2.88 0.52 13.67
CA GLY A 199 2.59 -0.80 13.09
C GLY A 199 3.68 -1.34 12.16
N VAL A 200 4.78 -0.63 11.94
CA VAL A 200 5.90 -1.14 11.14
C VAL A 200 7.07 -1.49 12.07
N GLY A 201 7.24 -2.77 12.36
CA GLY A 201 8.44 -3.27 13.04
C GLY A 201 9.59 -3.54 12.08
N PHE A 202 10.78 -3.83 12.62
CA PHE A 202 11.98 -4.15 11.83
C PHE A 202 11.71 -5.21 10.76
N ALA A 203 11.02 -6.30 11.08
CA ALA A 203 10.76 -7.38 10.13
C ALA A 203 9.98 -6.93 8.87
N ARG A 204 9.04 -5.98 9.02
CA ARG A 204 8.29 -5.43 7.88
C ARG A 204 9.17 -4.50 7.03
N ALA A 205 9.96 -3.65 7.67
CA ALA A 205 10.92 -2.78 6.99
C ALA A 205 12.03 -3.58 6.28
N ASP A 206 12.54 -4.63 6.93
CA ASP A 206 13.56 -5.53 6.40
C ASP A 206 13.05 -6.30 5.18
N LYS A 207 11.78 -6.74 5.20
CA LYS A 207 11.14 -7.36 4.03
C LYS A 207 11.16 -6.44 2.81
N ILE A 208 10.89 -5.15 2.98
CA ILE A 208 10.95 -4.15 1.90
C ILE A 208 12.39 -3.91 1.48
N ALA A 209 13.32 -3.78 2.43
CA ALA A 209 14.73 -3.54 2.15
C ALA A 209 15.38 -4.67 1.34
N LEU A 210 15.12 -5.93 1.72
CA LEU A 210 15.63 -7.10 1.01
C LEU A 210 15.05 -7.19 -0.41
N ALA A 211 13.78 -6.82 -0.59
CA ALA A 211 13.17 -6.74 -1.91
C ALA A 211 13.71 -5.58 -2.77
N ALA A 212 14.28 -4.55 -2.14
CA ALA A 212 14.99 -3.46 -2.77
C ALA A 212 16.51 -3.73 -2.91
N ASP A 213 16.90 -5.02 -3.00
CA ASP A 213 18.27 -5.49 -3.22
C ASP A 213 19.30 -5.10 -2.13
N VAL A 214 18.85 -4.79 -0.90
CA VAL A 214 19.78 -4.66 0.23
C VAL A 214 20.36 -6.05 0.55
N PRO A 215 21.69 -6.25 0.52
CA PRO A 215 22.28 -7.55 0.81
C PRO A 215 21.94 -8.02 2.24
N PRO A 216 21.67 -9.32 2.46
CA PRO A 216 21.42 -9.86 3.80
C PRO A 216 22.54 -9.55 4.81
N GLU A 217 23.79 -9.52 4.33
CA GLU A 217 25.01 -9.24 5.11
C GLU A 217 25.38 -7.73 5.12
N SER A 218 24.49 -6.85 4.68
CA SER A 218 24.78 -5.42 4.60
C SER A 218 25.04 -4.83 5.98
N SER A 219 26.16 -4.12 6.14
CA SER A 219 26.45 -3.37 7.37
C SER A 219 25.34 -2.35 7.69
N ARG A 220 24.68 -1.79 6.67
CA ARG A 220 23.54 -0.89 6.85
C ARG A 220 22.33 -1.59 7.47
N ARG A 221 22.05 -2.82 7.04
CA ARG A 221 21.00 -3.67 7.62
C ARG A 221 21.31 -4.01 9.09
N ALA A 222 22.55 -4.35 9.39
CA ALA A 222 23.00 -4.62 10.76
C ALA A 222 22.91 -3.38 11.66
N GLN A 223 23.32 -2.21 11.18
CA GLN A 223 23.17 -0.93 11.89
C GLN A 223 21.70 -0.61 12.16
N ALA A 224 20.82 -0.79 11.16
CA ALA A 224 19.38 -0.58 11.33
C ALA A 224 18.78 -1.51 12.40
N ALA A 225 19.19 -2.79 12.41
CA ALA A 225 18.75 -3.74 13.44
C ALA A 225 19.22 -3.32 14.84
N ALA A 226 20.45 -2.81 14.96
CA ALA A 226 20.99 -2.31 16.22
C ALA A 226 20.24 -1.07 16.71
N VAL A 227 20.03 -0.07 15.84
CA VAL A 227 19.26 1.14 16.15
C VAL A 227 17.84 0.78 16.59
N TYR A 228 17.18 -0.14 15.88
CA TYR A 228 15.86 -0.62 16.24
C TYR A 228 15.85 -1.32 17.61
N ALA A 229 16.80 -2.21 17.88
CA ALA A 229 16.91 -2.91 19.17
C ALA A 229 17.18 -1.95 20.34
N LEU A 230 17.93 -0.87 20.12
CA LEU A 230 18.14 0.21 21.09
C LEU A 230 16.84 0.99 21.35
N ALA A 231 16.11 1.36 20.30
CA ALA A 231 14.83 2.06 20.43
C ALA A 231 13.79 1.22 21.20
N GLU A 232 13.71 -0.09 20.94
CA GLU A 232 12.86 -0.98 21.73
C GLU A 232 13.30 -1.09 23.19
N ALA A 233 14.61 -1.12 23.46
CA ALA A 233 15.13 -1.14 24.82
C ALA A 233 14.79 0.17 25.56
N GLU A 234 14.91 1.32 24.89
CA GLU A 234 14.53 2.62 25.43
C GLU A 234 13.03 2.68 25.78
N GLN A 235 12.16 2.18 24.90
CA GLN A 235 10.72 2.07 25.17
C GLN A 235 10.39 1.17 26.36
N GLN A 236 11.26 0.21 26.67
CA GLN A 236 11.17 -0.65 27.86
C GLN A 236 11.79 0.00 29.12
N GLY A 237 12.24 1.25 29.04
CA GLY A 237 12.81 2.02 30.15
C GLY A 237 14.31 1.81 30.38
N ASN A 238 15.03 1.17 29.45
CA ASN A 238 16.48 1.00 29.57
C ASN A 238 17.19 2.31 29.19
N THR A 239 18.18 2.70 29.99
CA THR A 239 19.06 3.85 29.71
C THR A 239 20.43 3.45 29.16
N ASN A 240 20.74 2.16 29.18
CA ASN A 240 21.89 1.55 28.51
C ASN A 240 21.53 0.13 28.04
N LEU A 241 22.27 -0.38 27.06
CA LEU A 241 22.18 -1.76 26.61
C LEU A 241 23.59 -2.32 26.41
N PRO A 242 24.01 -3.36 27.16
CA PRO A 242 25.34 -3.96 26.98
C PRO A 242 25.56 -4.47 25.55
N LEU A 243 26.75 -4.26 24.99
CA LEU A 243 27.06 -4.63 23.60
C LEU A 243 26.74 -6.11 23.29
N ALA A 244 27.02 -7.02 24.21
CA ALA A 244 26.70 -8.44 24.04
C ALA A 244 25.18 -8.71 23.96
N GLU A 245 24.35 -7.93 24.65
CA GLU A 245 22.89 -8.02 24.55
C GLU A 245 22.39 -7.36 23.27
N LEU A 246 22.93 -6.20 22.89
CA LEU A 246 22.64 -5.56 21.60
C LEU A 246 22.91 -6.52 20.45
N ALA A 247 24.08 -7.15 20.42
CA ALA A 247 24.44 -8.13 19.40
C ALA A 247 23.46 -9.31 19.35
N ARG A 248 23.00 -9.83 20.51
CA ARG A 248 21.99 -10.91 20.55
C ARG A 248 20.64 -10.45 20.00
N ARG A 249 20.19 -9.24 20.35
CA ARG A 249 18.91 -8.69 19.86
C ARG A 249 18.97 -8.43 18.36
N SER A 250 20.03 -7.78 17.88
CA SER A 250 20.28 -7.57 16.46
C SER A 250 20.35 -8.88 15.69
N ALA A 251 21.06 -9.89 16.20
CA ALA A 251 21.13 -11.20 15.55
C ALA A 251 19.75 -11.87 15.41
N ARG A 252 18.89 -11.72 16.42
CA ARG A 252 17.51 -12.24 16.37
C ARG A 252 16.68 -11.54 15.29
N LEU A 253 16.83 -10.23 15.14
CA LEU A 253 16.15 -9.45 14.11
C LEU A 253 16.65 -9.81 12.71
N LEU A 254 17.97 -9.99 12.56
CA LEU A 254 18.62 -10.25 11.28
C LEU A 254 18.50 -11.69 10.79
N GLY A 255 18.34 -12.65 11.71
CA GLY A 255 18.43 -14.08 11.43
C GLY A 255 19.86 -14.61 11.26
N LEU A 256 20.87 -13.77 11.51
CA LEU A 256 22.30 -14.06 11.38
C LEU A 256 23.10 -13.28 12.41
N ALA A 257 24.34 -13.71 12.69
CA ALA A 257 25.21 -13.00 13.61
C ALA A 257 25.81 -11.75 12.90
N PRO A 258 25.54 -10.52 13.38
CA PRO A 258 26.14 -9.32 12.81
C PRO A 258 27.64 -9.24 13.13
N ASP A 259 28.39 -8.59 12.26
CA ASP A 259 29.79 -8.25 12.51
C ASP A 259 29.89 -7.33 13.76
N PRO A 260 30.64 -7.73 14.81
CA PRO A 260 30.83 -6.91 15.99
C PRO A 260 31.38 -5.50 15.70
N GLU A 261 32.19 -5.33 14.64
CA GLU A 261 32.74 -4.02 14.27
C GLU A 261 31.66 -3.04 13.79
N VAL A 262 30.55 -3.56 13.26
CA VAL A 262 29.42 -2.75 12.79
C VAL A 262 28.54 -2.28 13.96
N LEU A 263 28.63 -2.95 15.11
CA LEU A 263 27.88 -2.63 16.32
C LEU A 263 28.65 -1.77 17.34
N ALA A 264 29.97 -1.66 17.17
CA ALA A 264 30.88 -0.94 18.06
C ALA A 264 30.94 0.56 17.73
#